data_AF-A0AAN7P6S3-F1
#
_entry.id   AF-A0AAN7P6S3-F1
#
_cell.length_a   1.000
_cell.length_b   1.000
_cell.length_c   1.000
_cell.angle_alpha   90.00
_cell.angle_beta   90.00
_cell.angle_gamma   90.00
#
_symmetry.space_group_name_H-M   'P 1'
#
loop_
_entity.id
_entity.type
_entity.pdbx_description
1 polymer ?
#
loop_
_entity_poly.entity_id
_entity_poly.type
_entity_poly.pdbx_seq_one_letter_code
_entity_poly.pdbx_strand_id
1 'polypeptide(L)'
;MDVDKPNAPPTVMTGEKRKVITVSADTREEVPDPKRPNIELDIEKKKKVLLLLINSFRAFTRRLESTDIDKKYLSSELFLSSQISSIIFTLHNYHRQAFTVASSNLRTKAVSNAFKVQFMGKEYSLTFEEADKIYMREVEIQGLVYRKYDLKDGANWYGTMGPYLELTGAFALRMKEVRLGHGKMPIGRNNAGDVVQCNVSEYGLSGAHHILLSGSTFPPERRTSMAQSLGPMTILLSMIRTQATYRDKWKNAAKRAFAHIPNIDAILDILISNSKASDVSQIVSLLAEIALITTTREASRICMPLCMLSFVYNLQVTEAQKESFFKNFNTAGRGGFVAYHQATEQAWYVQGNASPEMIAQMIHLGRNDWLPEQIYNSVDVRSKTNSAFVRGLACAVFGTTTLETSSVTGQQCNRTKGNTLPALDATKLIAIHDIVQYRIMINGDSLEQACTFCRGPRKIKKKAIGVIENENMAPAEDENELNLENEIALSHKILNES
;
A
#
# COMPACT_ATOMS: atom_id res chain seq x y z
N MET A 1 -37.31 -42.07 28.53
CA MET A 1 -37.88 -41.62 27.25
C MET A 1 -36.74 -40.98 26.48
N ASP A 2 -35.94 -41.83 25.84
CA ASP A 2 -34.85 -41.42 24.96
C ASP A 2 -35.45 -41.11 23.60
N VAL A 3 -35.20 -39.89 23.12
CA VAL A 3 -35.62 -39.45 21.79
C VAL A 3 -34.46 -39.68 20.84
N ASP A 4 -34.63 -40.66 19.96
CA ASP A 4 -33.74 -40.99 18.85
C ASP A 4 -33.36 -39.74 18.03
N LYS A 5 -32.06 -39.45 17.97
CA LYS A 5 -31.52 -38.56 16.94
C LYS A 5 -31.25 -39.40 15.69
N PRO A 6 -31.75 -39.01 14.51
CA PRO A 6 -31.48 -39.75 13.29
C PRO A 6 -30.01 -39.62 12.90
N ASN A 7 -29.34 -40.76 12.73
CA ASN A 7 -28.00 -40.86 12.19
C ASN A 7 -27.98 -40.32 10.76
N ALA A 8 -27.28 -39.20 10.55
CA ALA A 8 -26.98 -38.71 9.21
C ALA A 8 -26.09 -39.74 8.48
N PRO A 9 -26.38 -40.07 7.21
CA PRO A 9 -25.58 -41.04 6.47
C PRO A 9 -24.17 -40.50 6.22
N PRO A 10 -23.14 -41.36 6.23
CA PRO A 10 -21.77 -40.96 5.98
C PRO A 10 -21.67 -40.43 4.55
N THR A 11 -21.41 -39.13 4.43
CA THR A 11 -21.14 -38.50 3.14
C THR A 11 -19.77 -38.98 2.67
N VAL A 12 -19.74 -39.99 1.80
CA VAL A 12 -18.54 -40.43 1.11
C VAL A 12 -18.09 -39.28 0.21
N MET A 13 -17.07 -38.53 0.65
CA MET A 13 -16.43 -37.51 -0.17
C MET A 13 -15.58 -38.20 -1.23
N THR A 14 -16.18 -38.58 -2.35
CA THR A 14 -15.43 -38.85 -3.59
C THR A 14 -14.80 -37.53 -4.03
N GLY A 15 -13.49 -37.43 -3.85
CA GLY A 15 -12.67 -36.23 -4.08
C GLY A 15 -12.50 -35.84 -5.56
N GLU A 16 -13.57 -35.79 -6.34
CA GLU A 16 -13.53 -35.13 -7.63
C GLU A 16 -13.55 -33.62 -7.42
N LYS A 17 -12.39 -32.99 -7.58
CA LYS A 17 -12.27 -31.53 -7.64
C LYS A 17 -13.26 -31.02 -8.69
N ARG A 18 -14.29 -30.28 -8.28
CA ARG A 18 -15.21 -29.59 -9.21
C ARG A 18 -14.37 -28.85 -10.25
N LYS A 19 -14.45 -29.26 -11.51
CA LYS A 19 -13.89 -28.51 -12.63
C LYS A 19 -14.64 -27.18 -12.69
N VAL A 20 -13.92 -26.08 -12.50
CA VAL A 20 -14.42 -24.75 -12.80
C VAL A 20 -14.39 -24.62 -14.32
N ILE A 21 -15.54 -24.74 -14.97
CA ILE A 21 -15.68 -24.57 -16.42
C ILE A 21 -15.85 -23.07 -16.67
N THR A 22 -14.94 -22.48 -17.45
CA THR A 22 -15.08 -21.08 -17.87
C THR A 22 -15.72 -21.07 -19.25
N VAL A 23 -16.92 -20.51 -19.35
CA VAL A 23 -17.69 -20.46 -20.59
C VAL A 23 -17.61 -19.04 -21.16
N SER A 24 -17.34 -18.92 -22.45
CA SER A 24 -17.40 -17.65 -23.18
C SER A 24 -18.83 -17.11 -23.15
N ALA A 25 -19.02 -15.86 -22.73
CA ALA A 25 -20.35 -15.26 -22.68
C ALA A 25 -21.00 -15.17 -24.08
N ASP A 26 -20.18 -14.96 -25.10
CA ASP A 26 -20.65 -14.71 -26.47
C ASP A 26 -20.80 -16.00 -27.29
N THR A 27 -19.89 -16.95 -27.13
CA THR A 27 -19.90 -18.19 -27.94
C THR A 27 -20.53 -19.37 -27.21
N ARG A 28 -20.73 -19.28 -25.89
CA ARG A 28 -21.13 -20.39 -25.00
C ARG A 28 -20.24 -21.63 -25.06
N GLU A 29 -19.11 -21.52 -25.75
CA GLU A 29 -18.10 -22.56 -25.79
C GLU A 29 -17.26 -22.49 -24.51
N GLU A 30 -16.82 -23.66 -24.03
CA GLU A 30 -15.82 -23.73 -22.98
C GLU A 30 -14.56 -23.05 -23.51
N VAL A 31 -14.23 -21.88 -22.96
CA VAL A 31 -12.93 -21.30 -23.20
C VAL A 31 -11.97 -22.24 -22.49
N PRO A 32 -11.04 -22.91 -23.19
CA PRO A 32 -10.06 -23.74 -22.53
C PRO A 32 -9.42 -22.85 -21.48
N ASP A 33 -9.67 -23.16 -20.20
CA ASP A 33 -8.95 -22.55 -19.11
C ASP A 33 -7.50 -22.79 -19.50
N PRO A 34 -6.70 -21.74 -19.78
CA PRO A 34 -5.29 -21.94 -20.07
C PRO A 34 -4.72 -22.40 -18.75
N LYS A 35 -4.88 -23.70 -18.49
CA LYS A 35 -4.61 -24.35 -17.23
C LYS A 35 -3.21 -23.89 -16.93
N ARG A 36 -3.11 -23.03 -15.92
CA ARG A 36 -1.80 -22.67 -15.41
C ARG A 36 -1.18 -24.02 -15.12
N PRO A 37 0.07 -24.30 -15.54
CA PRO A 37 0.80 -25.31 -14.83
C PRO A 37 0.72 -24.86 -13.37
N ASN A 38 -0.13 -25.51 -12.58
CA ASN A 38 -0.09 -25.39 -11.14
C ASN A 38 1.28 -25.94 -10.85
N ILE A 39 2.25 -25.05 -10.69
CA ILE A 39 3.58 -25.42 -10.26
C ILE A 39 3.34 -25.94 -8.85
N GLU A 40 3.24 -27.27 -8.76
CA GLU A 40 3.16 -27.95 -7.50
C GLU A 40 4.53 -27.72 -6.86
N LEU A 41 4.55 -26.76 -5.94
CA LEU A 41 5.75 -26.44 -5.20
C LEU A 41 6.09 -27.65 -4.36
N ASP A 42 7.33 -28.10 -4.47
CA ASP A 42 7.92 -29.05 -3.54
C ASP A 42 7.68 -28.54 -2.10
N ILE A 43 6.94 -29.33 -1.32
CA ILE A 43 6.47 -28.97 0.01
C ILE A 43 7.65 -28.79 0.97
N GLU A 44 8.67 -29.66 0.88
CA GLU A 44 9.87 -29.59 1.71
C GLU A 44 10.69 -28.34 1.37
N LYS A 45 10.86 -28.05 0.09
CA LYS A 45 11.52 -26.83 -0.38
C LYS A 45 10.79 -25.58 0.09
N LYS A 46 9.47 -25.56 -0.03
CA LYS A 46 8.60 -24.47 0.45
C LYS A 46 8.75 -24.27 1.96
N LYS A 47 8.70 -25.35 2.74
CA LYS A 47 8.91 -25.34 4.19
C LYS A 47 10.27 -24.72 4.55
N LYS A 48 11.36 -25.19 3.95
CA LYS A 48 12.72 -24.64 4.17
C LYS A 48 12.80 -23.15 3.85
N VAL A 49 12.18 -22.71 2.74
CA VAL A 49 12.14 -21.30 2.35
C VAL A 49 11.36 -20.44 3.34
N LEU A 50 10.19 -20.91 3.80
CA LEU A 50 9.39 -20.15 4.77
C LEU A 50 10.08 -20.09 6.14
N LEU A 51 10.71 -21.19 6.57
CA LEU A 51 11.53 -21.22 7.79
C LEU A 51 12.73 -20.27 7.69
N LEU A 52 13.41 -20.22 6.54
CA LEU A 52 14.49 -19.26 6.30
C LEU A 52 13.99 -17.82 6.51
N LEU A 53 12.84 -17.45 5.93
CA LEU A 53 12.26 -16.10 6.06
C LEU A 53 11.91 -15.78 7.52
N ILE A 54 11.23 -16.70 8.20
CA ILE A 54 10.80 -16.53 9.60
C ILE A 54 12.01 -16.43 10.53
N ASN A 55 12.98 -17.34 10.40
CA ASN A 55 14.13 -17.39 11.29
C ASN A 55 15.10 -16.24 11.03
N SER A 56 15.30 -15.83 9.77
CA SER A 56 16.05 -14.62 9.43
C SER A 56 15.43 -13.39 10.09
N PHE A 57 14.11 -13.21 9.96
CA PHE A 57 13.41 -12.10 10.62
C PHE A 57 13.65 -12.09 12.13
N ARG A 58 13.49 -13.24 12.80
CA ARG A 58 13.74 -13.37 14.25
C ARG A 58 15.19 -13.13 14.63
N ALA A 59 16.14 -13.54 13.81
CA ALA A 59 17.56 -13.32 14.07
C ALA A 59 17.92 -11.83 13.95
N PHE A 60 17.38 -11.14 12.93
CA PHE A 60 17.52 -9.70 12.80
C PHE A 60 16.86 -8.94 13.96
N THR A 61 15.65 -9.31 14.39
CA THR A 61 15.01 -8.65 15.54
C THR A 61 15.81 -8.87 16.83
N ARG A 62 16.32 -10.08 17.10
CA ARG A 62 17.19 -10.34 18.26
C ARG A 62 18.48 -9.52 18.25
N ARG A 63 19.04 -9.24 17.07
CA ARG A 63 20.20 -8.36 16.95
C ARG A 63 19.88 -6.91 17.35
N LEU A 64 18.61 -6.50 17.26
CA LEU A 64 18.11 -5.19 17.69
C LEU A 64 17.65 -5.20 19.16
N GLU A 65 17.29 -6.36 19.71
CA GLU A 65 16.87 -6.59 21.12
C GLU A 65 17.96 -6.29 22.16
N SER A 66 19.23 -6.07 21.78
CA SER A 66 20.29 -5.70 22.74
C SER A 66 20.16 -4.27 23.28
N THR A 67 18.99 -3.65 23.12
CA THR A 67 18.61 -2.33 23.63
C THR A 67 17.40 -2.52 24.54
N ASP A 68 17.18 -1.68 25.57
CA ASP A 68 16.14 -1.78 26.63
C ASP A 68 14.66 -1.75 26.12
N ILE A 69 14.36 -2.50 25.09
CA ILE A 69 13.08 -2.53 24.39
C ILE A 69 12.41 -3.84 24.72
N ASP A 70 11.16 -3.74 25.13
CA ASP A 70 10.33 -4.91 25.36
C ASP A 70 10.17 -5.74 24.06
N LYS A 71 10.57 -7.01 24.15
CA LYS A 71 10.55 -8.03 23.08
C LYS A 71 9.18 -8.16 22.42
N LYS A 72 8.11 -7.83 23.15
CA LYS A 72 6.75 -7.83 22.63
C LYS A 72 6.58 -6.86 21.47
N TYR A 73 7.19 -5.67 21.52
CA TYR A 73 7.05 -4.65 20.48
C TYR A 73 7.82 -5.00 19.20
N LEU A 74 9.04 -5.51 19.32
CA LEU A 74 9.89 -5.82 18.16
C LEU A 74 9.28 -6.88 17.24
N SER A 75 8.59 -7.86 17.82
CA SER A 75 7.98 -8.97 17.08
C SER A 75 6.61 -8.62 16.46
N SER A 76 6.01 -7.48 16.82
CA SER A 76 4.66 -7.08 16.40
C SER A 76 4.62 -5.73 15.65
N GLU A 77 5.76 -5.11 15.39
CA GLU A 77 5.84 -3.84 14.64
C GLU A 77 5.97 -4.06 13.13
N LEU A 78 5.03 -3.47 12.38
CA LEU A 78 4.83 -3.74 10.96
C LEU A 78 5.86 -3.04 10.06
N PHE A 79 6.34 -1.86 10.45
CA PHE A 79 7.30 -1.10 9.66
C PHE A 79 8.70 -1.71 9.73
N LEU A 80 9.13 -2.14 10.92
CA LEU A 80 10.36 -2.89 11.19
C LEU A 80 10.38 -4.18 10.37
N SER A 81 9.25 -4.91 10.35
CA SER A 81 9.14 -6.09 9.50
C SER A 81 9.40 -5.78 8.03
N SER A 82 8.91 -4.64 7.52
CA SER A 82 9.09 -4.24 6.13
C SER A 82 10.54 -3.83 5.81
N GLN A 83 11.21 -3.18 6.77
CA GLN A 83 12.62 -2.84 6.68
C GLN A 83 13.49 -4.10 6.66
N ILE A 84 13.24 -5.05 7.58
CA ILE A 84 13.95 -6.34 7.62
C ILE A 84 13.69 -7.16 6.35
N SER A 85 12.46 -7.21 5.83
CA SER A 85 12.18 -7.85 4.53
C SER A 85 13.03 -7.25 3.38
N SER A 86 13.29 -5.95 3.42
CA SER A 86 14.13 -5.28 2.41
C SER A 86 15.62 -5.62 2.55
N ILE A 87 16.11 -5.82 3.79
CA ILE A 87 17.46 -6.33 4.05
C ILE A 87 17.58 -7.76 3.50
N ILE A 88 16.65 -8.65 3.86
CA ILE A 88 16.63 -10.05 3.38
C ILE A 88 16.56 -10.10 1.85
N PHE A 89 15.74 -9.24 1.23
CA PHE A 89 15.65 -9.13 -0.24
C PHE A 89 16.99 -8.73 -0.88
N THR A 90 17.72 -7.80 -0.26
CA THR A 90 19.02 -7.35 -0.74
C THR A 90 20.06 -8.46 -0.63
N LEU A 91 20.15 -9.13 0.52
CA LEU A 91 21.08 -10.24 0.76
C LEU A 91 20.78 -11.44 -0.13
N HIS A 92 19.51 -11.81 -0.31
CA HIS A 92 19.10 -12.88 -1.21
C HIS A 92 19.56 -12.61 -2.65
N ASN A 93 19.34 -11.39 -3.15
CA ASN A 93 19.76 -11.02 -4.49
C ASN A 93 21.28 -10.91 -4.63
N TYR A 94 21.98 -10.44 -3.61
CA TYR A 94 23.44 -10.40 -3.57
C TYR A 94 24.03 -11.80 -3.78
N HIS A 95 23.61 -12.77 -2.96
CA HIS A 95 24.11 -14.15 -3.06
C HIS A 95 23.69 -14.83 -4.36
N ARG A 96 22.45 -14.62 -4.82
CA ARG A 96 21.99 -15.14 -6.12
C ARG A 96 22.85 -14.63 -7.27
N GLN A 97 23.26 -13.37 -7.23
CA GLN A 97 24.05 -12.74 -8.30
C GLN A 97 25.55 -13.07 -8.20
N ALA A 98 26.07 -13.44 -7.02
CA ALA A 98 27.46 -13.84 -6.84
C ALA A 98 27.87 -15.04 -7.71
N PHE A 99 26.91 -15.88 -8.10
CA PHE A 99 27.12 -17.05 -8.98
C PHE A 99 26.83 -16.79 -10.47
N THR A 100 26.46 -15.55 -10.83
CA THR A 100 26.36 -15.12 -12.23
C THR A 100 27.66 -14.41 -12.65
N VAL A 101 28.11 -14.66 -13.87
CA VAL A 101 29.41 -14.16 -14.40
C VAL A 101 29.45 -12.63 -14.52
N ALA A 102 28.29 -11.95 -14.51
CA ALA A 102 28.21 -10.49 -14.54
C ALA A 102 28.37 -9.91 -13.12
N SER A 103 29.44 -9.14 -12.89
CA SER A 103 29.55 -8.31 -11.69
C SER A 103 28.41 -7.28 -11.67
N SER A 104 27.43 -7.49 -10.79
CA SER A 104 26.29 -6.59 -10.70
C SER A 104 26.64 -5.34 -9.87
N ASN A 105 26.10 -4.19 -10.27
CA ASN A 105 26.18 -2.94 -9.51
C ASN A 105 25.61 -3.07 -8.08
N LEU A 106 24.74 -4.06 -7.84
CA LEU A 106 24.19 -4.34 -6.52
C LEU A 106 25.28 -4.79 -5.54
N ARG A 107 26.24 -5.59 -6.01
CA ARG A 107 27.34 -6.10 -5.17
C ARG A 107 28.18 -4.95 -4.59
N THR A 108 28.56 -4.01 -5.46
CA THR A 108 29.36 -2.84 -5.07
C THR A 108 28.58 -1.91 -4.14
N LYS A 109 27.29 -1.68 -4.41
CA LYS A 109 26.45 -0.76 -3.62
C LYS A 109 26.02 -1.33 -2.27
N ALA A 110 25.81 -2.63 -2.18
CA ALA A 110 25.36 -3.27 -0.94
C ALA A 110 26.48 -3.36 0.09
N VAL A 111 27.69 -3.69 -0.35
CA VAL A 111 28.86 -3.83 0.54
C VAL A 111 29.30 -2.48 1.12
N SER A 112 29.15 -1.38 0.35
CA SER A 112 29.61 -0.06 0.78
C SER A 112 28.69 0.66 1.77
N ASN A 113 27.46 0.18 1.97
CA ASN A 113 26.44 0.89 2.75
C ASN A 113 25.93 0.02 3.91
N ALA A 114 25.86 0.60 5.10
CA ALA A 114 25.18 -0.04 6.22
C ALA A 114 23.65 0.01 6.01
N PHE A 115 22.97 -1.04 6.45
CA PHE A 115 21.51 -1.08 6.49
C PHE A 115 21.02 -0.25 7.68
N LYS A 116 20.26 0.81 7.39
CA LYS A 116 19.63 1.65 8.40
C LYS A 116 18.22 1.14 8.67
N VAL A 117 17.93 0.89 9.94
CA VAL A 117 16.62 0.46 10.44
C VAL A 117 16.12 1.50 11.43
N GLN A 118 14.99 2.12 11.16
CA GLN A 118 14.35 3.05 12.08
C GLN A 118 13.35 2.29 12.93
N PHE A 119 13.48 2.41 14.25
CA PHE A 119 12.56 1.79 15.19
C PHE A 119 12.38 2.64 16.45
N MET A 120 11.13 2.93 16.83
CA MET A 120 10.76 3.76 17.99
C MET A 120 11.50 5.11 18.04
N GLY A 121 11.61 5.78 16.90
CA GLY A 121 12.31 7.07 16.79
C GLY A 121 13.84 6.99 16.87
N LYS A 122 14.42 5.79 17.00
CA LYS A 122 15.87 5.56 16.99
C LYS A 122 16.30 4.95 15.66
N GLU A 123 17.47 5.36 15.17
CA GLU A 123 18.10 4.74 14.00
C GLU A 123 19.12 3.70 14.46
N TYR A 124 18.97 2.48 13.95
CA TYR A 124 19.87 1.36 14.14
C TYR A 124 20.61 1.12 12.84
N SER A 125 21.93 0.95 12.92
CA SER A 125 22.77 0.66 11.76
C SER A 125 23.28 -0.77 11.87
N LEU A 126 23.14 -1.54 10.79
CA LEU A 126 23.67 -2.89 10.66
C LEU A 126 24.63 -2.92 9.46
N THR A 127 25.88 -3.29 9.69
CA THR A 127 26.84 -3.40 8.59
C THR A 127 26.45 -4.53 7.64
N PHE A 128 26.91 -4.47 6.38
CA PHE A 128 26.64 -5.53 5.42
C PHE A 128 27.15 -6.89 5.92
N GLU A 129 28.38 -6.93 6.45
CA GLU A 129 29.00 -8.16 6.96
C GLU A 129 28.21 -8.80 8.12
N GLU A 130 27.74 -7.99 9.07
CA GLU A 130 26.89 -8.49 10.16
C GLU A 130 25.58 -9.05 9.62
N ALA A 131 24.94 -8.34 8.70
CA ALA A 131 23.67 -8.77 8.13
C ALA A 131 23.82 -10.05 7.30
N ASP A 132 24.91 -10.13 6.53
CA ASP A 132 25.27 -11.28 5.71
C ASP A 132 25.51 -12.52 6.57
N LYS A 133 26.28 -12.37 7.66
CA LYS A 133 26.56 -13.44 8.61
C LYS A 133 25.28 -13.98 9.26
N ILE A 134 24.37 -13.09 9.66
CA ILE A 134 23.05 -13.49 10.21
C ILE A 134 22.28 -14.29 9.18
N TYR A 135 22.16 -13.76 7.96
CA TYR A 135 21.35 -14.37 6.91
C TYR A 135 21.92 -15.72 6.44
N MET A 136 23.22 -15.81 6.19
CA MET A 136 23.87 -17.03 5.71
C MET A 136 23.86 -18.14 6.73
N ARG A 137 23.98 -17.83 8.03
CA ARG A 137 23.76 -18.80 9.10
C ARG A 137 22.37 -19.44 8.98
N GLU A 138 21.32 -18.65 8.79
CA GLU A 138 19.96 -19.18 8.67
C GLU A 138 19.76 -19.98 7.37
N VAL A 139 20.41 -19.60 6.27
CA VAL A 139 20.44 -20.36 5.00
C VAL A 139 21.04 -21.75 5.23
N GLU A 140 22.19 -21.82 5.92
CA GLU A 140 22.88 -23.07 6.25
C GLU A 140 22.05 -23.97 7.16
N ILE A 141 21.40 -23.41 8.20
CA ILE A 141 20.52 -24.16 9.11
C ILE A 141 19.38 -24.85 8.35
N GLN A 142 18.83 -24.20 7.30
CA GLN A 142 17.79 -24.80 6.46
C GLN A 142 18.33 -25.79 5.42
N GLY A 143 19.65 -26.00 5.35
CA GLY A 143 20.31 -26.83 4.35
C GLY A 143 20.11 -26.31 2.93
N LEU A 144 19.93 -24.99 2.78
CA LEU A 144 19.83 -24.32 1.49
C LEU A 144 21.24 -23.89 1.06
N VAL A 145 21.54 -24.01 -0.24
CA VAL A 145 22.85 -23.64 -0.77
C VAL A 145 22.65 -22.73 -1.97
N TYR A 146 23.37 -21.61 -2.01
CA TYR A 146 23.43 -20.78 -3.20
C TYR A 146 24.34 -21.41 -4.24
N ARG A 147 23.82 -21.56 -5.46
CA ARG A 147 24.48 -22.11 -6.64
C ARG A 147 24.10 -21.31 -7.89
N LYS A 148 24.81 -21.54 -8.99
CA LYS A 148 24.41 -21.00 -10.30
C LYS A 148 23.02 -21.54 -10.67
N TYR A 149 22.14 -20.64 -11.10
CA TYR A 149 20.79 -21.01 -11.50
C TYR A 149 20.82 -21.95 -12.71
N ASP A 150 20.20 -23.12 -12.55
CA ASP A 150 19.89 -24.06 -13.64
C ASP A 150 18.40 -24.45 -13.54
N LEU A 151 17.73 -24.49 -14.69
CA LEU A 151 16.34 -24.94 -14.84
C LEU A 151 16.18 -26.43 -14.54
N LYS A 152 17.24 -27.22 -14.76
CA LYS A 152 17.24 -28.67 -14.52
C LYS A 152 17.57 -29.03 -13.08
N ASP A 153 18.06 -28.08 -12.28
CA ASP A 153 18.39 -28.33 -10.89
C ASP A 153 17.12 -28.40 -10.03
N GLY A 154 16.69 -29.63 -9.73
CA GLY A 154 15.57 -29.89 -8.82
C GLY A 154 15.79 -29.35 -7.40
N ALA A 155 17.03 -29.10 -6.97
CA ALA A 155 17.34 -28.52 -5.67
C ALA A 155 17.23 -26.98 -5.65
N ASN A 156 17.10 -26.34 -6.81
CA ASN A 156 17.00 -24.90 -6.94
C ASN A 156 15.75 -24.38 -6.23
N TRP A 157 15.97 -23.46 -5.29
CA TRP A 157 14.95 -22.91 -4.39
C TRP A 157 14.62 -21.44 -4.67
N TYR A 158 15.33 -20.79 -5.60
CA TYR A 158 15.14 -19.37 -5.93
C TYR A 158 13.74 -19.08 -6.48
N GLY A 159 13.20 -20.00 -7.29
CA GLY A 159 11.84 -19.89 -7.82
C GLY A 159 10.74 -20.02 -6.75
N THR A 160 11.06 -20.62 -5.60
CA THR A 160 10.16 -20.70 -4.44
C THR A 160 10.33 -19.48 -3.53
N MET A 161 11.56 -19.05 -3.26
CA MET A 161 11.87 -17.88 -2.42
C MET A 161 11.35 -16.58 -3.01
N GLY A 162 11.59 -16.34 -4.30
CA GLY A 162 11.28 -15.08 -4.97
C GLY A 162 9.85 -14.60 -4.71
N PRO A 163 8.80 -15.39 -5.02
CA PRO A 163 7.42 -14.97 -4.78
C PRO A 163 7.09 -14.63 -3.32
N TYR A 164 7.58 -15.39 -2.33
CA TYR A 164 7.32 -15.09 -0.91
C TYR A 164 8.06 -13.85 -0.44
N LEU A 165 9.31 -13.67 -0.86
CA LEU A 165 10.11 -12.51 -0.50
C LEU A 165 9.55 -11.23 -1.13
N GLU A 166 9.05 -11.31 -2.36
CA GLU A 166 8.39 -10.20 -3.04
C GLU A 166 7.08 -9.82 -2.37
N LEU A 167 6.22 -10.80 -2.04
CA LEU A 167 4.94 -10.53 -1.39
C LEU A 167 5.09 -10.02 0.04
N THR A 168 6.05 -10.54 0.80
CA THR A 168 6.36 -10.04 2.16
C THR A 168 6.94 -8.62 2.10
N GLY A 169 7.88 -8.37 1.19
CA GLY A 169 8.44 -7.04 0.96
C GLY A 169 7.45 -6.05 0.35
N ALA A 170 6.42 -6.50 -0.35
CA ALA A 170 5.39 -5.67 -0.95
C ALA A 170 4.36 -5.15 0.06
N PHE A 171 4.32 -5.68 1.28
CA PHE A 171 3.36 -5.24 2.30
C PHE A 171 3.36 -3.72 2.52
N ALA A 172 4.52 -3.12 2.79
CA ALA A 172 4.63 -1.67 2.99
C ALA A 172 4.21 -0.87 1.76
N LEU A 173 4.50 -1.38 0.56
CA LEU A 173 4.09 -0.74 -0.69
C LEU A 173 2.57 -0.81 -0.84
N ARG A 174 1.97 -1.97 -0.55
CA ARG A 174 0.52 -2.16 -0.61
C ARG A 174 -0.22 -1.34 0.44
N MET A 175 0.33 -1.24 1.65
CA MET A 175 -0.20 -0.38 2.70
C MET A 175 -0.16 1.09 2.26
N LYS A 176 0.93 1.54 1.63
CA LYS A 176 1.01 2.88 1.04
C LYS A 176 -0.04 3.08 -0.05
N GLU A 177 -0.25 2.12 -0.94
CA GLU A 177 -1.28 2.20 -1.98
C GLU A 177 -2.69 2.36 -1.40
N VAL A 178 -3.03 1.57 -0.38
CA VAL A 178 -4.35 1.66 0.28
C VAL A 178 -4.51 3.01 0.98
N ARG A 179 -3.45 3.55 1.59
CA ARG A 179 -3.50 4.83 2.33
C ARG A 179 -3.45 6.06 1.42
N LEU A 180 -2.63 6.02 0.37
CA LEU A 180 -2.28 7.18 -0.45
C LEU A 180 -2.99 7.19 -1.82
N GLY A 181 -3.52 6.05 -2.25
CA GLY A 181 -4.04 5.85 -3.60
C GLY A 181 -2.94 5.66 -4.64
N HIS A 182 -3.31 5.80 -5.92
CA HIS A 182 -2.50 5.37 -7.06
C HIS A 182 -2.19 6.50 -8.05
N GLY A 183 -1.96 7.73 -7.57
CA GLY A 183 -1.81 8.90 -8.43
C GLY A 183 -0.55 8.93 -9.32
N LYS A 184 0.51 8.21 -8.91
CA LYS A 184 1.81 8.21 -9.59
C LYS A 184 2.38 6.80 -9.69
N MET A 185 3.00 6.51 -10.83
CA MET A 185 3.65 5.23 -11.11
C MET A 185 5.15 5.43 -11.32
N PRO A 186 6.04 4.83 -10.50
CA PRO A 186 7.47 4.88 -10.73
C PRO A 186 7.84 4.15 -12.03
N ILE A 187 8.66 4.80 -12.86
CA ILE A 187 9.11 4.26 -14.14
C ILE A 187 10.60 3.91 -14.15
N GLY A 188 11.39 4.48 -13.24
CA GLY A 188 12.82 4.21 -13.14
C GLY A 188 13.50 5.20 -12.22
N ARG A 189 14.82 5.34 -12.38
CA ARG A 189 15.60 6.37 -11.71
C ARG A 189 16.31 7.25 -12.73
N ASN A 190 16.42 8.55 -12.46
CA ASN A 190 17.22 9.47 -13.27
C ASN A 190 18.72 9.26 -12.97
N ASN A 191 19.60 10.00 -13.67
CA ASN A 191 21.04 9.94 -13.44
C ASN A 191 21.46 10.39 -12.03
N ALA A 192 20.64 11.21 -11.37
CA ALA A 192 20.83 11.63 -9.97
C ALA A 192 20.38 10.57 -8.95
N GLY A 193 19.73 9.50 -9.40
CA GLY A 193 19.22 8.42 -8.55
C GLY A 193 17.80 8.63 -8.01
N ASP A 194 17.16 9.76 -8.34
CA ASP A 194 15.77 10.07 -7.96
C ASP A 194 14.81 9.17 -8.73
N VAL A 195 13.71 8.81 -8.07
CA VAL A 195 12.64 8.02 -8.68
C VAL A 195 11.90 8.88 -9.70
N VAL A 196 12.00 8.53 -10.98
CA VAL A 196 11.19 9.13 -12.04
C VAL A 196 9.80 8.49 -11.99
N GLN A 197 8.76 9.32 -11.96
CA GLN A 197 7.37 8.90 -11.87
C GLN A 197 6.57 9.51 -13.02
N CYS A 198 5.51 8.83 -13.46
CA CYS A 198 4.50 9.41 -14.35
C CYS A 198 3.15 9.48 -13.62
N ASN A 199 2.33 10.48 -13.96
CA ASN A 199 0.98 10.56 -13.42
C ASN A 199 0.07 9.60 -14.19
N VAL A 200 -0.73 8.81 -13.48
CA VAL A 200 -1.66 7.86 -14.14
C VAL A 200 -2.76 8.59 -14.92
N SER A 201 -3.07 9.84 -14.54
CA SER A 201 -4.03 10.71 -15.23
C SER A 201 -3.60 11.12 -16.63
N GLU A 202 -2.30 11.08 -16.94
CA GLU A 202 -1.81 11.32 -18.31
C GLU A 202 -2.32 10.27 -19.30
N TYR A 203 -2.73 9.10 -18.80
CA TYR A 203 -3.30 7.99 -19.55
C TYR A 203 -4.84 7.94 -19.45
N GLY A 204 -5.47 9.02 -19.00
CA GLY A 204 -6.94 9.09 -18.89
C GLY A 204 -7.52 8.41 -17.66
N LEU A 205 -6.68 8.01 -16.69
CA LEU A 205 -7.12 7.38 -15.46
C LEU A 205 -7.44 8.40 -14.37
N SER A 206 -8.70 8.41 -13.95
CA SER A 206 -9.22 9.19 -12.83
C SER A 206 -9.13 8.42 -11.49
N GLY A 207 -9.54 9.09 -10.39
CA GLY A 207 -9.61 8.47 -9.07
C GLY A 207 -10.54 7.25 -8.99
N ALA A 208 -11.59 7.20 -9.82
CA ALA A 208 -12.50 6.07 -9.91
C ALA A 208 -11.79 4.76 -10.33
N HIS A 209 -10.71 4.88 -11.11
CA HIS A 209 -9.94 3.76 -11.62
C HIS A 209 -8.89 3.22 -10.63
N HIS A 210 -8.73 3.85 -9.46
CA HIS A 210 -7.69 3.47 -8.49
C HIS A 210 -7.78 2.00 -8.04
N ILE A 211 -8.98 1.41 -7.97
CA ILE A 211 -9.14 0.01 -7.62
C ILE A 211 -8.43 -0.94 -8.59
N LEU A 212 -8.27 -0.52 -9.86
CA LEU A 212 -7.63 -1.29 -10.92
C LEU A 212 -6.10 -1.08 -11.00
N LEU A 213 -5.54 -0.23 -10.14
CA LEU A 213 -4.13 0.20 -10.14
C LEU A 213 -3.30 -0.43 -9.02
N SER A 214 -3.76 -1.56 -8.47
CA SER A 214 -3.00 -2.36 -7.50
C SER A 214 -1.57 -2.63 -7.98
N GLY A 215 -0.58 -2.36 -7.14
CA GLY A 215 0.84 -2.54 -7.44
C GLY A 215 1.46 -1.51 -8.40
N SER A 216 0.74 -0.45 -8.76
CA SER A 216 1.27 0.61 -9.65
C SER A 216 2.44 1.35 -9.02
N THR A 217 2.47 1.51 -7.70
CA THR A 217 3.53 2.20 -6.96
C THR A 217 4.78 1.34 -6.75
N PHE A 218 4.73 0.08 -7.14
CA PHE A 218 5.83 -0.85 -6.92
C PHE A 218 6.98 -0.50 -7.85
N PRO A 219 8.24 -0.66 -7.40
CA PRO A 219 9.37 -0.39 -8.26
C PRO A 219 9.41 -1.40 -9.43
N PRO A 220 9.96 -1.02 -10.61
CA PRO A 220 9.88 -1.81 -11.83
C PRO A 220 10.34 -3.27 -11.69
N GLU A 221 11.39 -3.51 -10.90
CA GLU A 221 11.95 -4.83 -10.63
C GLU A 221 10.94 -5.76 -9.93
N ARG A 222 10.17 -5.23 -8.98
CA ARG A 222 9.16 -6.01 -8.23
C ARG A 222 7.88 -6.21 -9.04
N ARG A 223 7.46 -5.22 -9.83
CA ARG A 223 6.31 -5.39 -10.73
C ARG A 223 6.54 -6.55 -11.69
N THR A 224 7.75 -6.68 -12.20
CA THR A 224 8.09 -7.74 -13.16
C THR A 224 7.95 -9.14 -12.55
N SER A 225 8.38 -9.35 -11.30
CA SER A 225 8.21 -10.63 -10.61
C SER A 225 6.75 -10.89 -10.20
N MET A 226 5.97 -9.83 -9.99
CA MET A 226 4.58 -9.89 -9.54
C MET A 226 3.51 -9.69 -10.62
N ALA A 227 3.85 -9.67 -11.91
CA ALA A 227 2.95 -9.25 -13.00
C ALA A 227 1.52 -9.84 -13.00
N GLN A 228 1.31 -11.03 -12.43
CA GLN A 228 -0.02 -11.66 -12.33
C GLN A 228 -0.86 -11.21 -11.12
N SER A 229 -0.24 -10.56 -10.13
CA SER A 229 -0.85 -10.10 -8.88
C SER A 229 -0.93 -8.57 -8.82
N LEU A 230 -0.76 -7.92 -9.97
CA LEU A 230 -0.94 -6.48 -10.13
C LEU A 230 -2.32 -6.23 -10.73
N GLY A 231 -2.84 -5.03 -10.49
CA GLY A 231 -4.08 -4.57 -11.08
C GLY A 231 -4.02 -4.52 -12.62
N PRO A 232 -5.15 -4.73 -13.30
CA PRO A 232 -5.20 -4.80 -14.76
C PRO A 232 -4.69 -3.51 -15.42
N MET A 233 -4.96 -2.35 -14.84
CA MET A 233 -4.46 -1.07 -15.37
C MET A 233 -2.98 -0.87 -15.08
N THR A 234 -2.48 -1.37 -13.94
CA THR A 234 -1.03 -1.41 -13.68
C THR A 234 -0.28 -2.24 -14.73
N ILE A 235 -0.84 -3.40 -15.09
CA ILE A 235 -0.30 -4.28 -16.14
C ILE A 235 -0.30 -3.57 -17.50
N LEU A 236 -1.40 -2.91 -17.85
CA LEU A 236 -1.52 -2.17 -19.12
C LEU A 236 -0.51 -1.02 -19.21
N LEU A 237 -0.41 -0.20 -18.16
CA LEU A 237 0.56 0.89 -18.10
C LEU A 237 2.00 0.35 -18.15
N SER A 238 2.28 -0.76 -17.47
CA SER A 238 3.59 -1.41 -17.55
C SER A 238 3.90 -1.87 -18.97
N MET A 239 2.91 -2.42 -19.69
CA MET A 239 3.07 -2.82 -21.10
C MET A 239 3.43 -1.63 -21.99
N ILE A 240 2.64 -0.55 -21.94
CA ILE A 240 2.83 0.65 -22.77
C ILE A 240 4.21 1.28 -22.53
N ARG A 241 4.68 1.29 -21.28
CA ARG A 241 5.94 1.93 -20.88
C ARG A 241 7.18 1.08 -21.10
N THR A 242 7.05 -0.23 -21.25
CA THR A 242 8.21 -1.12 -21.22
C THR A 242 8.90 -1.19 -22.58
N GLN A 243 10.23 -1.13 -22.56
CA GLN A 243 11.09 -1.36 -23.72
C GLN A 243 11.00 -2.82 -24.20
N ALA A 244 11.51 -3.10 -25.41
CA ALA A 244 11.29 -4.35 -26.13
C ALA A 244 11.51 -5.64 -25.31
N THR A 245 12.56 -5.70 -24.47
CA THR A 245 12.99 -6.95 -23.78
C THR A 245 11.93 -7.59 -22.88
N TYR A 246 11.04 -6.82 -22.26
CA TYR A 246 9.98 -7.36 -21.38
C TYR A 246 8.58 -7.10 -21.93
N ARG A 247 8.47 -6.56 -23.15
CA ARG A 247 7.20 -6.15 -23.75
C ARG A 247 6.26 -7.33 -23.93
N ASP A 248 6.74 -8.45 -24.44
CA ASP A 248 5.91 -9.65 -24.67
C ASP A 248 5.37 -10.22 -23.37
N LYS A 249 6.16 -10.18 -22.29
CA LYS A 249 5.72 -10.60 -20.97
C LYS A 249 4.54 -9.76 -20.49
N TRP A 250 4.62 -8.45 -20.63
CA TRP A 250 3.55 -7.53 -20.24
C TRP A 250 2.35 -7.62 -21.17
N LYS A 251 2.55 -7.76 -22.49
CA LYS A 251 1.49 -8.00 -23.47
C LYS A 251 0.71 -9.27 -23.12
N ASN A 252 1.41 -10.36 -22.82
CA ASN A 252 0.79 -11.62 -22.38
C ASN A 252 0.04 -11.48 -21.04
N ALA A 253 0.54 -10.66 -20.12
CA ALA A 253 -0.17 -10.36 -18.88
C ALA A 253 -1.45 -9.53 -19.14
N ALA A 254 -1.36 -8.49 -19.97
CA ALA A 254 -2.49 -7.64 -20.34
C ALA A 254 -3.56 -8.44 -21.10
N LYS A 255 -3.15 -9.26 -22.07
CA LYS A 255 -4.04 -10.17 -22.80
C LYS A 255 -4.85 -11.06 -21.85
N ARG A 256 -4.21 -11.59 -20.79
CA ARG A 256 -4.92 -12.39 -19.78
C ARG A 256 -5.87 -11.55 -18.93
N ALA A 257 -5.46 -10.37 -18.49
CA ALA A 257 -6.27 -9.49 -17.66
C ALA A 257 -7.56 -9.06 -18.39
N PHE A 258 -7.45 -8.78 -19.70
CA PHE A 258 -8.52 -8.30 -20.57
C PHE A 258 -9.02 -9.36 -21.56
N ALA A 259 -8.89 -10.65 -21.23
CA ALA A 259 -9.23 -11.75 -22.14
C ALA A 259 -10.72 -11.80 -22.56
N HIS A 260 -11.58 -11.10 -21.82
CA HIS A 260 -13.01 -10.98 -22.12
C HIS A 260 -13.30 -9.89 -23.16
N ILE A 261 -12.33 -9.06 -23.53
CA ILE A 261 -12.50 -7.98 -24.50
C ILE A 261 -12.24 -8.54 -25.91
N PRO A 262 -13.22 -8.45 -26.84
CA PRO A 262 -13.02 -8.87 -28.22
C PRO A 262 -11.86 -8.11 -28.88
N ASN A 263 -11.08 -8.81 -29.72
CA ASN A 263 -9.94 -8.23 -30.44
C ASN A 263 -8.88 -7.56 -29.54
N ILE A 264 -8.76 -7.99 -28.29
CA ILE A 264 -7.80 -7.41 -27.34
C ILE A 264 -6.37 -7.40 -27.89
N ASP A 265 -5.94 -8.42 -28.64
CA ASP A 265 -4.61 -8.46 -29.24
C ASP A 265 -4.32 -7.25 -30.14
N ALA A 266 -5.25 -6.89 -31.03
CA ALA A 266 -5.12 -5.75 -31.92
C ALA A 266 -5.10 -4.42 -31.15
N ILE A 267 -5.92 -4.30 -30.10
CA ILE A 267 -5.93 -3.13 -29.22
C ILE A 267 -4.56 -2.98 -28.53
N LEU A 268 -4.01 -4.07 -27.98
CA LEU A 268 -2.70 -4.03 -27.33
C LEU A 268 -1.58 -3.66 -28.32
N ASP A 269 -1.66 -4.11 -29.57
CA ASP A 269 -0.69 -3.76 -30.61
C ASP A 269 -0.76 -2.28 -31.01
N ILE A 270 -1.95 -1.69 -31.08
CA ILE A 270 -2.12 -0.24 -31.26
C ILE A 270 -1.49 0.51 -30.08
N LEU A 271 -1.77 0.08 -28.84
CA LEU A 271 -1.22 0.71 -27.63
C LEU A 271 0.31 0.64 -27.58
N ILE A 272 0.90 -0.48 -28.00
CA ILE A 272 2.35 -0.67 -28.05
C ILE A 272 3.02 0.20 -29.13
N SER A 273 2.32 0.43 -30.25
CA SER A 273 2.83 1.20 -31.39
C SER A 273 2.88 2.71 -31.10
N ASN A 274 2.11 3.17 -30.12
CA ASN A 274 2.04 4.58 -29.72
C ASN A 274 2.88 4.83 -28.46
N SER A 275 3.77 5.84 -28.54
CA SER A 275 4.74 6.12 -27.47
C SER A 275 4.30 7.19 -26.47
N LYS A 276 3.34 8.06 -26.83
CA LYS A 276 2.90 9.17 -25.99
C LYS A 276 1.62 8.82 -25.25
N ALA A 277 1.54 9.26 -24.00
CA ALA A 277 0.37 9.06 -23.14
C ALA A 277 -0.90 9.67 -23.75
N SER A 278 -0.79 10.86 -24.37
CA SER A 278 -1.89 11.55 -25.05
C SER A 278 -2.56 10.70 -26.14
N ASP A 279 -1.76 9.93 -26.88
CA ASP A 279 -2.20 9.22 -28.07
C ASP A 279 -2.97 7.95 -27.70
N VAL A 280 -2.72 7.42 -26.50
CA VAL A 280 -3.37 6.21 -25.97
C VAL A 280 -4.40 6.48 -24.89
N SER A 281 -4.47 7.71 -24.37
CA SER A 281 -5.27 8.08 -23.19
C SER A 281 -6.75 7.70 -23.31
N GLN A 282 -7.37 7.97 -24.46
CA GLN A 282 -8.78 7.62 -24.68
C GLN A 282 -9.02 6.11 -24.67
N ILE A 283 -8.15 5.34 -25.33
CA ILE A 283 -8.25 3.87 -25.37
C ILE A 283 -8.04 3.29 -23.97
N VAL A 284 -7.03 3.79 -23.25
CA VAL A 284 -6.71 3.34 -21.88
C VAL A 284 -7.87 3.67 -20.92
N SER A 285 -8.47 4.85 -21.02
CA SER A 285 -9.64 5.24 -20.24
C SER A 285 -10.83 4.32 -20.53
N LEU A 286 -11.16 4.06 -21.80
CA LEU A 286 -12.26 3.15 -22.16
C LEU A 286 -12.04 1.73 -21.64
N LEU A 287 -10.83 1.19 -21.74
CA LEU A 287 -10.50 -0.12 -21.18
C LEU A 287 -10.67 -0.16 -19.67
N ALA A 288 -10.35 0.95 -18.99
CA ALA A 288 -10.50 1.07 -17.55
C ALA A 288 -11.98 1.15 -17.15
N GLU A 289 -12.82 1.91 -17.87
CA GLU A 289 -14.26 1.97 -17.66
C GLU A 289 -14.92 0.59 -17.89
N ILE A 290 -14.54 -0.11 -18.96
CA ILE A 290 -14.99 -1.49 -19.19
C ILE A 290 -14.60 -2.37 -18.00
N ALA A 291 -13.35 -2.29 -17.53
CA ALA A 291 -12.86 -3.07 -16.39
C ALA A 291 -13.50 -2.71 -15.04
N LEU A 292 -14.14 -1.54 -14.90
CA LEU A 292 -14.93 -1.19 -13.73
C LEU A 292 -16.32 -1.86 -13.77
N ILE A 293 -16.89 -2.00 -14.97
CA ILE A 293 -18.21 -2.62 -15.20
C ILE A 293 -18.11 -4.14 -15.23
N THR A 294 -17.06 -4.67 -15.85
CA THR A 294 -16.83 -6.10 -16.06
C THR A 294 -15.82 -6.66 -15.05
N THR A 295 -15.74 -7.98 -14.95
CA THR A 295 -14.67 -8.63 -14.19
C THR A 295 -13.39 -8.70 -15.00
N THR A 296 -12.28 -8.24 -14.42
CA THR A 296 -10.94 -8.50 -14.96
C THR A 296 -10.31 -9.73 -14.29
N ARG A 297 -9.31 -10.32 -14.95
CA ARG A 297 -8.56 -11.45 -14.39
C ARG A 297 -7.33 -10.95 -13.64
N GLU A 298 -7.45 -10.81 -12.32
CA GLU A 298 -6.33 -10.53 -11.40
C GLU A 298 -6.15 -11.68 -10.41
N ALA A 299 -4.91 -12.05 -10.10
CA ALA A 299 -4.64 -12.96 -8.99
C ALA A 299 -4.42 -12.15 -7.70
N SER A 300 -5.47 -11.95 -6.91
CA SER A 300 -5.35 -11.29 -5.62
C SER A 300 -4.56 -12.17 -4.64
N ARG A 301 -3.45 -11.63 -4.13
CA ARG A 301 -2.60 -12.31 -3.14
C ARG A 301 -2.44 -11.45 -1.91
N ILE A 302 -2.42 -12.10 -0.74
CA ILE A 302 -2.09 -11.42 0.51
C ILE A 302 -0.60 -11.07 0.52
N CYS A 303 -0.29 -9.81 0.78
CA CYS A 303 1.05 -9.36 1.12
C CYS A 303 1.14 -9.40 2.65
N MET A 304 1.71 -10.46 3.21
CA MET A 304 1.81 -10.62 4.66
C MET A 304 3.21 -10.21 5.12
N PRO A 305 3.37 -9.29 6.10
CA PRO A 305 4.67 -8.94 6.64
C PRO A 305 5.27 -10.12 7.41
N LEU A 306 6.60 -10.18 7.50
CA LEU A 306 7.33 -11.26 8.17
C LEU A 306 6.99 -11.39 9.66
N CYS A 307 6.67 -10.29 10.35
CA CYS A 307 6.23 -10.34 11.74
C CYS A 307 4.92 -11.15 11.91
N MET A 308 3.93 -10.93 11.04
CA MET A 308 2.69 -11.70 11.01
C MET A 308 2.95 -13.17 10.69
N LEU A 309 3.77 -13.46 9.68
CA LEU A 309 4.10 -14.83 9.32
C LEU A 309 4.83 -15.57 10.46
N SER A 310 5.76 -14.88 11.13
CA SER A 310 6.48 -15.39 12.30
C SER A 310 5.53 -15.65 13.48
N PHE A 311 4.58 -14.74 13.74
CA PHE A 311 3.57 -14.90 14.78
C PHE A 311 2.68 -16.12 14.53
N VAL A 312 2.07 -16.22 13.35
CA VAL A 312 1.19 -17.33 12.97
C VAL A 312 1.91 -18.68 13.08
N TYR A 313 3.18 -18.72 12.69
CA TYR A 313 4.02 -19.90 12.87
C TYR A 313 4.23 -20.25 14.35
N ASN A 314 4.46 -19.28 15.23
CA ASN A 314 4.66 -19.51 16.66
C ASN A 314 3.36 -19.88 17.40
N LEU A 315 2.18 -19.53 16.87
CA LEU A 315 0.90 -20.03 17.39
C LEU A 315 0.76 -21.55 17.23
N GLN A 316 1.49 -22.15 16.30
CA GLN A 316 1.48 -23.60 16.11
C GLN A 316 2.27 -24.26 17.25
N VAL A 317 1.55 -24.85 18.20
CA VAL A 317 2.13 -25.41 19.43
C VAL A 317 2.91 -26.70 19.14
N THR A 318 2.41 -27.53 18.22
CA THR A 318 2.99 -28.83 17.89
C THR A 318 3.72 -28.82 16.54
N GLU A 319 4.72 -29.70 16.37
CA GLU A 319 5.40 -29.87 15.08
C GLU A 319 4.44 -30.33 13.97
N ALA A 320 3.44 -31.16 14.29
CA ALA A 320 2.42 -31.56 13.33
C ALA A 320 1.57 -30.37 12.83
N GLN A 321 1.24 -29.43 13.71
CA GLN A 321 0.55 -28.20 13.33
C GLN A 321 1.43 -27.28 12.47
N LYS A 322 2.71 -27.14 12.81
CA LYS A 322 3.68 -26.39 11.99
C LYS A 322 3.83 -26.99 10.59
N GLU A 323 3.93 -28.31 10.50
CA GLU A 323 4.00 -29.03 9.24
C GLU A 323 2.74 -28.81 8.40
N SER A 324 1.57 -28.96 9.03
CA SER A 324 0.27 -28.70 8.41
C SER A 324 0.15 -27.25 7.93
N PHE A 325 0.63 -26.28 8.72
CA PHE A 325 0.67 -24.88 8.33
C PHE A 325 1.49 -24.70 7.05
N PHE A 326 2.73 -25.19 6.99
CA PHE A 326 3.56 -25.03 5.79
C PHE A 326 3.00 -25.75 4.57
N LYS A 327 2.42 -26.93 4.75
CA LYS A 327 1.75 -27.65 3.66
C LYS A 327 0.61 -26.82 3.08
N ASN A 328 -0.22 -26.23 3.92
CA ASN A 328 -1.46 -25.55 3.52
C ASN A 328 -1.29 -24.05 3.25
N PHE A 329 -0.24 -23.41 3.76
CA PHE A 329 -0.04 -21.97 3.62
C PHE A 329 0.21 -21.60 2.16
N ASN A 330 -0.49 -20.60 1.68
CA ASN A 330 -0.24 -19.97 0.40
C ASN A 330 -0.67 -18.52 0.52
N THR A 331 -0.27 -17.70 -0.44
CA THR A 331 -0.62 -16.28 -0.40
C THR A 331 -1.98 -15.99 -1.05
N ALA A 332 -2.82 -17.00 -1.32
CA ALA A 332 -4.09 -16.84 -2.02
C ALA A 332 -5.14 -17.87 -1.56
N GLY A 333 -6.41 -17.47 -1.48
CA GLY A 333 -7.49 -18.37 -1.08
C GLY A 333 -7.40 -18.80 0.39
N ARG A 334 -7.74 -20.07 0.68
CA ARG A 334 -7.92 -20.56 2.05
C ARG A 334 -6.67 -20.45 2.93
N GLY A 335 -5.49 -20.80 2.41
CA GLY A 335 -4.25 -20.76 3.21
C GLY A 335 -3.90 -19.35 3.65
N GLY A 336 -4.01 -18.39 2.72
CA GLY A 336 -3.79 -16.97 3.02
C GLY A 336 -4.83 -16.41 3.98
N PHE A 337 -6.11 -16.78 3.81
CA PHE A 337 -7.19 -16.35 4.70
C PHE A 337 -7.01 -16.87 6.13
N VAL A 338 -6.68 -18.16 6.31
CA VAL A 338 -6.46 -18.74 7.64
C VAL A 338 -5.31 -18.05 8.36
N ALA A 339 -4.20 -17.82 7.66
CA ALA A 339 -3.06 -17.11 8.24
C ALA A 339 -3.43 -15.66 8.62
N TYR A 340 -4.21 -14.96 7.78
CA TYR A 340 -4.71 -13.63 8.10
C TYR A 340 -5.61 -13.64 9.34
N HIS A 341 -6.58 -14.56 9.39
CA HIS A 341 -7.52 -14.67 10.50
C HIS A 341 -6.80 -14.92 11.83
N GLN A 342 -5.82 -15.84 11.85
CA GLN A 342 -4.99 -16.06 13.04
C GLN A 342 -4.18 -14.81 13.42
N ALA A 343 -3.65 -14.07 12.43
CA ALA A 343 -2.95 -12.82 12.69
C ALA A 343 -3.87 -11.71 13.24
N THR A 344 -5.18 -11.72 12.93
CA THR A 344 -6.12 -10.70 13.46
C THR A 344 -6.39 -10.80 14.96
N GLU A 345 -6.04 -11.92 15.59
CA GLU A 345 -6.15 -12.09 17.05
C GLU A 345 -5.08 -11.30 17.83
N GLN A 346 -4.06 -10.78 17.13
CA GLN A 346 -2.94 -10.04 17.70
C GLN A 346 -3.08 -8.54 17.50
N ALA A 347 -2.72 -7.76 18.52
CA ALA A 347 -2.52 -6.33 18.39
C ALA A 347 -1.18 -6.05 17.66
N TRP A 348 -1.26 -5.34 16.54
CA TRP A 348 -0.10 -4.95 15.71
C TRP A 348 0.26 -3.49 15.95
N TYR A 349 1.56 -3.20 16.01
CA TYR A 349 2.05 -1.84 16.13
C TYR A 349 2.41 -1.27 14.76
N VAL A 350 2.00 -0.02 14.55
CA VAL A 350 2.40 0.80 13.40
C VAL A 350 3.09 2.03 13.94
N GLN A 351 4.33 2.26 13.53
CA GLN A 351 4.99 3.53 13.85
C GLN A 351 4.30 4.73 13.20
N GLY A 352 3.97 5.71 14.03
CA GLY A 352 3.42 6.99 13.66
C GLY A 352 3.24 7.88 14.89
N ASN A 353 3.27 9.20 14.70
CA ASN A 353 3.00 10.17 15.77
C ASN A 353 1.50 10.39 16.03
N ALA A 354 0.64 9.65 15.34
CA ALA A 354 -0.80 9.76 15.49
C ALA A 354 -1.27 8.59 16.36
N SER A 355 -1.85 8.90 17.52
CA SER A 355 -2.54 7.87 18.31
C SER A 355 -3.70 7.28 17.48
N PRO A 356 -4.13 6.03 17.73
CA PRO A 356 -5.32 5.48 17.11
C PRO A 356 -6.54 6.40 17.25
N GLU A 357 -6.68 7.08 18.39
CA GLU A 357 -7.70 8.10 18.64
C GLU A 357 -7.51 9.32 17.76
N MET A 358 -6.28 9.81 17.58
CA MET A 358 -5.99 10.90 16.64
C MET A 358 -6.34 10.52 15.21
N ILE A 359 -6.00 9.30 14.74
CA ILE A 359 -6.31 8.80 13.40
C ILE A 359 -7.82 8.67 13.20
N ALA A 360 -8.54 8.16 14.21
CA ALA A 360 -10.00 8.07 14.19
C ALA A 360 -10.66 9.47 14.16
N GLN A 361 -9.98 10.48 14.73
CA GLN A 361 -10.38 11.88 14.72
C GLN A 361 -9.73 12.68 13.57
N MET A 362 -9.32 12.06 12.46
CA MET A 362 -8.87 12.78 11.26
C MET A 362 -9.83 12.59 10.10
N ILE A 363 -10.17 13.68 9.42
CA ILE A 363 -10.86 13.70 8.15
C ILE A 363 -9.82 13.71 7.03
N HIS A 364 -9.91 12.72 6.13
CA HIS A 364 -9.11 12.70 4.91
C HIS A 364 -9.66 13.72 3.92
N LEU A 365 -8.85 14.71 3.56
CA LEU A 365 -9.23 15.73 2.57
C LEU A 365 -9.04 15.23 1.13
N GLY A 366 -8.23 14.18 0.93
CA GLY A 366 -7.77 13.73 -0.38
C GLY A 366 -6.26 13.90 -0.53
N ARG A 367 -5.67 13.18 -1.48
CA ARG A 367 -4.24 13.28 -1.84
C ARG A 367 -3.26 13.17 -0.66
N ASN A 368 -3.62 12.39 0.36
CA ASN A 368 -2.83 12.20 1.59
C ASN A 368 -2.70 13.46 2.47
N ASP A 369 -3.61 14.41 2.34
CA ASP A 369 -3.80 15.45 3.33
C ASP A 369 -4.92 15.05 4.30
N TRP A 370 -4.63 15.24 5.58
CA TRP A 370 -5.49 14.87 6.69
C TRP A 370 -5.65 16.08 7.58
N LEU A 371 -6.87 16.29 8.07
CA LEU A 371 -7.18 17.37 8.99
C LEU A 371 -7.87 16.79 10.22
N PRO A 372 -7.55 17.23 11.44
CA PRO A 372 -8.33 16.85 12.61
C PRO A 372 -9.82 17.15 12.40
N GLU A 373 -10.67 16.20 12.75
CA GLU A 373 -12.12 16.23 12.59
C GLU A 373 -12.73 17.45 13.28
N GLN A 374 -12.24 17.80 14.48
CA GLN A 374 -12.68 19.00 15.18
C GLN A 374 -12.46 20.28 14.37
N ILE A 375 -11.31 20.39 13.69
CA ILE A 375 -10.98 21.54 12.84
C ILE A 375 -11.86 21.52 11.59
N TYR A 376 -12.05 20.36 10.97
CA TYR A 376 -12.95 20.20 9.83
C TYR A 376 -14.39 20.61 10.18
N ASN A 377 -14.95 20.06 11.25
CA ASN A 377 -16.32 20.33 11.71
C ASN A 377 -16.49 21.81 12.09
N SER A 378 -15.50 22.42 12.74
CA SER A 378 -15.50 23.86 13.03
C SER A 378 -15.54 24.70 11.75
N VAL A 379 -14.71 24.35 10.76
CA VAL A 379 -14.72 25.01 9.44
C VAL A 379 -16.05 24.82 8.74
N ASP A 380 -16.62 23.61 8.77
CA ASP A 380 -17.88 23.29 8.10
C ASP A 380 -19.06 24.05 8.71
N VAL A 381 -19.23 23.98 10.03
CA VAL A 381 -20.30 24.65 10.78
C VAL A 381 -20.27 26.17 10.59
N ARG A 382 -19.06 26.77 10.59
CA ARG A 382 -18.91 28.22 10.40
C ARG A 382 -19.11 28.64 8.94
N SER A 383 -19.02 27.71 8.00
CA SER A 383 -19.02 28.00 6.58
C SER A 383 -20.41 27.90 5.94
N LYS A 384 -21.16 29.00 6.03
CA LYS A 384 -22.47 29.14 5.37
C LYS A 384 -22.45 29.10 3.84
N THR A 385 -21.26 29.14 3.22
CA THR A 385 -21.08 29.09 1.75
C THR A 385 -19.87 28.25 1.40
N ASN A 386 -19.86 27.63 0.21
CA ASN A 386 -18.70 26.87 -0.29
C ASN A 386 -17.42 27.73 -0.37
N SER A 387 -17.56 29.04 -0.64
CA SER A 387 -16.43 29.98 -0.62
C SER A 387 -15.84 30.21 0.79
N ALA A 388 -16.69 30.27 1.81
CA ALA A 388 -16.24 30.34 3.20
C ALA A 388 -15.55 29.04 3.60
N PHE A 389 -16.10 27.90 3.16
CA PHE A 389 -15.58 26.57 3.44
C PHE A 389 -14.18 26.37 2.84
N VAL A 390 -14.00 26.66 1.55
CA VAL A 390 -12.68 26.62 0.88
C VAL A 390 -11.65 27.49 1.59
N ARG A 391 -12.04 28.69 2.03
CA ARG A 391 -11.13 29.60 2.75
C ARG A 391 -10.75 29.07 4.14
N GLY A 392 -11.72 28.55 4.88
CA GLY A 392 -11.48 27.93 6.18
C GLY A 392 -10.55 26.72 6.08
N LEU A 393 -10.78 25.85 5.09
CA LEU A 393 -9.89 24.71 4.82
C LEU A 393 -8.50 25.15 4.38
N ALA A 394 -8.38 26.17 3.51
CA ALA A 394 -7.07 26.69 3.12
C ALA A 394 -6.28 27.21 4.33
N CYS A 395 -6.93 27.93 5.24
CA CYS A 395 -6.31 28.39 6.48
C CYS A 395 -5.88 27.21 7.37
N ALA A 396 -6.70 26.17 7.48
CA ALA A 396 -6.39 24.99 8.28
C ALA A 396 -5.24 24.13 7.69
N VAL A 397 -5.14 24.02 6.37
CA VAL A 397 -4.18 23.15 5.67
C VAL A 397 -2.81 23.81 5.45
N PHE A 398 -2.80 25.11 5.18
CA PHE A 398 -1.57 25.86 4.89
C PHE A 398 -1.10 26.72 6.06
N GLY A 399 -1.98 27.11 6.98
CA GLY A 399 -1.70 28.12 7.98
C GLY A 399 -1.78 29.55 7.41
N THR A 400 -2.09 30.51 8.27
CA THR A 400 -2.25 31.92 7.90
C THR A 400 -0.95 32.52 7.36
N THR A 401 0.17 32.28 8.03
CA THR A 401 1.50 32.78 7.65
C THR A 401 1.90 32.37 6.23
N THR A 402 1.65 31.11 5.86
CA THR A 402 1.96 30.61 4.52
C THR A 402 1.05 31.23 3.46
N LEU A 403 -0.24 31.43 3.77
CA LEU A 403 -1.19 32.07 2.84
C LEU A 403 -0.90 33.56 2.62
N GLU A 404 -0.31 34.25 3.59
CA GLU A 404 0.07 35.66 3.47
C GLU A 404 1.30 35.85 2.59
N THR A 405 2.24 34.92 2.68
CA THR A 405 3.55 34.93 2.02
C THR A 405 3.60 34.15 0.71
N SER A 406 2.52 33.47 0.33
CA SER A 406 2.45 32.64 -0.88
C SER A 406 1.34 33.10 -1.83
N SER A 407 1.38 32.59 -3.07
CA SER A 407 0.33 32.78 -4.07
C SER A 407 -0.16 31.42 -4.60
N VAL A 408 -1.37 31.37 -5.16
CA VAL A 408 -1.93 30.11 -5.68
C VAL A 408 -1.11 29.57 -6.86
N THR A 409 -0.62 30.44 -7.74
CA THR A 409 0.01 30.04 -9.01
C THR A 409 1.51 30.36 -9.08
N GLY A 410 2.07 31.08 -8.11
CA GLY A 410 3.44 31.61 -8.20
C GLY A 410 3.61 32.76 -9.18
N GLN A 411 2.56 33.14 -9.92
CA GLN A 411 2.63 34.12 -10.98
C GLN A 411 2.43 35.55 -10.47
N GLN A 412 3.14 36.48 -11.09
CA GLN A 412 3.06 37.89 -10.76
C GLN A 412 1.68 38.46 -11.11
N CYS A 413 1.01 39.06 -10.12
CA CYS A 413 -0.27 39.74 -10.32
C CYS A 413 -0.02 41.21 -10.70
N ASN A 414 -0.85 41.75 -11.60
CA ASN A 414 -0.83 43.18 -11.98
C ASN A 414 -0.97 44.17 -10.80
N ARG A 415 -1.46 43.69 -9.65
CA ARG A 415 -1.57 44.46 -8.39
C ARG A 415 -0.33 44.41 -7.50
N THR A 416 0.52 43.41 -7.65
CA THR A 416 1.77 43.22 -6.88
C THR A 416 2.94 43.24 -7.85
N LYS A 417 3.08 44.36 -8.57
CA LYS A 417 4.24 44.59 -9.44
C LYS A 417 5.49 44.65 -8.55
N GLY A 418 6.42 43.70 -8.70
CA GLY A 418 7.72 43.72 -8.03
C GLY A 418 8.02 42.52 -7.12
N ASN A 419 6.99 41.83 -6.59
CA ASN A 419 7.20 40.67 -5.70
C ASN A 419 6.48 39.42 -6.24
N THR A 420 7.26 38.43 -6.70
CA THR A 420 6.80 37.06 -6.96
C THR A 420 6.76 36.30 -5.64
N LEU A 421 5.55 35.94 -5.19
CA LEU A 421 5.38 35.08 -4.02
C LEU A 421 5.47 33.60 -4.43
N PRO A 422 6.06 32.72 -3.62
CA PRO A 422 6.12 31.28 -3.89
C PRO A 422 4.72 30.69 -4.14
N ALA A 423 4.63 29.67 -4.99
CA ALA A 423 3.39 28.96 -5.24
C ALA A 423 3.01 28.07 -4.04
N LEU A 424 1.73 27.96 -3.74
CA LEU A 424 1.21 26.99 -2.78
C LEU A 424 1.37 25.56 -3.31
N ASP A 425 1.45 24.59 -2.39
CA ASP A 425 1.52 23.18 -2.73
C ASP A 425 0.27 22.76 -3.53
N ALA A 426 0.50 22.41 -4.80
CA ALA A 426 -0.56 22.03 -5.72
C ALA A 426 -1.32 20.77 -5.26
N THR A 427 -0.65 19.86 -4.55
CA THR A 427 -1.26 18.62 -4.03
C THR A 427 -2.30 18.95 -2.97
N LYS A 428 -1.95 19.84 -2.02
CA LYS A 428 -2.84 20.34 -0.96
C LYS A 428 -4.02 21.13 -1.52
N LEU A 429 -3.80 21.93 -2.56
CA LEU A 429 -4.88 22.64 -3.24
C LEU A 429 -5.88 21.68 -3.90
N ILE A 430 -5.38 20.60 -4.52
CA ILE A 430 -6.23 19.55 -5.10
C ILE A 430 -6.97 18.77 -4.01
N ALA A 431 -6.33 18.49 -2.87
CA ALA A 431 -7.02 17.88 -1.72
C ALA A 431 -8.19 18.75 -1.23
N ILE A 432 -7.99 20.06 -1.07
CA ILE A 432 -9.08 20.98 -0.71
C ILE A 432 -10.20 20.96 -1.75
N HIS A 433 -9.85 20.86 -3.04
CA HIS A 433 -10.85 20.73 -4.09
C HIS A 433 -11.65 19.41 -4.00
N ASP A 434 -10.96 18.29 -3.81
CA ASP A 434 -11.56 16.95 -3.71
C ASP A 434 -12.59 16.89 -2.56
N ILE A 435 -12.25 17.43 -1.37
CA ILE A 435 -13.18 17.45 -0.22
C ILE A 435 -14.34 18.45 -0.38
N VAL A 436 -14.14 19.55 -1.10
CA VAL A 436 -15.22 20.51 -1.41
C VAL A 436 -16.23 19.89 -2.38
N GLN A 437 -15.77 19.14 -3.38
CA GLN A 437 -16.67 18.40 -4.26
C GLN A 437 -17.50 17.37 -3.51
N TYR A 438 -16.87 16.63 -2.58
CA TYR A 438 -17.56 15.70 -1.71
C TYR A 438 -18.65 16.37 -0.86
N ARG A 439 -18.35 17.53 -0.26
CA ARG A 439 -19.33 18.31 0.52
C ARG A 439 -20.53 18.77 -0.32
N ILE A 440 -20.26 19.29 -1.52
CA ILE A 440 -21.31 19.74 -2.47
C ILE A 440 -22.21 18.57 -2.84
N MET A 441 -21.63 17.40 -3.10
CA MET A 441 -22.36 16.17 -3.42
C MET A 441 -23.28 15.75 -2.26
N ILE A 442 -22.81 15.81 -1.00
CA ILE A 442 -23.62 15.44 0.17
C ILE A 442 -24.78 16.41 0.40
N ASN A 443 -24.54 17.71 0.20
CA ASN A 443 -25.56 18.73 0.46
C ASN A 443 -26.65 18.80 -0.62
N GLY A 444 -26.57 17.96 -1.66
CA GLY A 444 -27.53 17.95 -2.77
C GLY A 444 -27.42 19.17 -3.69
N ASP A 445 -26.32 19.92 -3.60
CA ASP A 445 -26.04 21.05 -4.47
C ASP A 445 -25.59 20.55 -5.86
N SER A 446 -26.04 21.21 -6.94
CA SER A 446 -25.65 20.82 -8.31
C SER A 446 -24.16 21.02 -8.56
N LEU A 447 -23.51 20.08 -9.26
CA LEU A 447 -22.09 20.14 -9.67
C LEU A 447 -21.71 21.43 -10.45
N GLU A 448 -22.66 22.05 -11.17
CA GLU A 448 -22.45 23.32 -11.87
C GLU A 448 -22.15 24.51 -10.92
N GLN A 449 -22.66 24.47 -9.67
CA GLN A 449 -22.35 25.48 -8.65
C GLN A 449 -20.92 25.32 -8.10
N ALA A 450 -20.31 24.13 -8.20
CA ALA A 450 -18.92 23.90 -7.82
C ALA A 450 -17.94 24.51 -8.84
N CYS A 451 -18.22 24.33 -10.14
CA CYS A 451 -17.36 24.78 -11.25
C CYS A 451 -17.27 26.30 -11.38
N THR A 452 -18.26 27.04 -10.90
CA THR A 452 -18.25 28.52 -10.92
C THR A 452 -17.24 29.12 -9.94
N PHE A 453 -16.83 28.40 -8.89
CA PHE A 453 -15.85 28.87 -7.89
C PHE A 453 -14.40 28.80 -8.35
N CYS A 454 -14.05 27.85 -9.23
CA CYS A 454 -12.69 27.71 -9.79
C CYS A 454 -12.30 28.86 -10.74
N ARG A 455 -13.26 29.71 -11.16
CA ARG A 455 -13.00 30.85 -12.07
C ARG A 455 -12.61 32.17 -11.38
N GLY A 456 -12.28 32.18 -10.08
CA GLY A 456 -11.51 33.31 -9.54
C GLY A 456 -11.29 33.37 -8.03
N PRO A 457 -10.07 33.12 -7.51
CA PRO A 457 -9.68 33.49 -6.16
C PRO A 457 -9.23 34.96 -6.14
N ARG A 458 -10.16 35.93 -6.25
CA ARG A 458 -9.80 37.37 -6.31
C ARG A 458 -9.96 38.16 -5.02
N LYS A 459 -10.46 37.59 -3.91
CA LYS A 459 -10.65 38.34 -2.65
C LYS A 459 -10.44 37.48 -1.39
N ILE A 460 -9.20 37.16 -1.04
CA ILE A 460 -8.88 36.53 0.26
C ILE A 460 -8.28 37.51 1.28
N LYS A 461 -7.68 38.64 0.87
CA LYS A 461 -6.80 39.42 1.78
C LYS A 461 -7.43 40.37 2.82
N LYS A 462 -8.75 40.66 2.83
CA LYS A 462 -9.29 41.74 3.72
C LYS A 462 -10.50 41.40 4.59
N LYS A 463 -11.16 40.25 4.41
CA LYS A 463 -12.37 39.90 5.20
C LYS A 463 -12.16 38.75 6.19
N ALA A 464 -11.08 37.97 6.04
CA ALA A 464 -10.71 36.91 7.00
C ALA A 464 -10.04 37.49 8.25
N ILE A 465 -9.31 38.59 8.09
CA ILE A 465 -8.59 39.30 9.15
C ILE A 465 -9.55 39.86 10.21
N GLY A 466 -10.66 40.51 9.81
CA GLY A 466 -11.63 41.06 10.76
C GLY A 466 -12.51 40.06 11.51
N VAL A 467 -12.49 38.77 11.14
CA VAL A 467 -13.23 37.71 11.86
C VAL A 467 -12.35 37.00 12.88
N ILE A 468 -11.03 37.05 12.73
CA ILE A 468 -10.08 36.41 13.67
C ILE A 468 -9.46 37.44 14.63
N GLU A 469 -9.30 38.71 14.22
CA GLU A 469 -8.72 39.75 15.08
C GLU A 469 -9.67 40.32 16.15
N ASN A 470 -10.99 40.08 16.04
CA ASN A 470 -11.99 40.60 16.99
C ASN A 470 -12.24 39.72 18.23
N GLU A 471 -11.48 38.65 18.45
CA GLU A 471 -11.62 37.78 19.64
C GLU A 471 -10.34 37.68 20.49
N ASN A 472 -9.45 38.68 20.42
CA ASN A 472 -8.42 38.91 21.45
C ASN A 472 -8.88 39.93 22.51
N MET A 473 -10.15 39.87 22.93
CA MET A 473 -10.61 40.50 24.17
C MET A 473 -11.05 39.43 25.16
N ALA A 474 -10.58 39.64 26.40
CA ALA A 474 -10.67 38.83 27.62
C ALA A 474 -11.81 37.80 27.73
N PRO A 475 -11.57 36.66 28.41
CA PRO A 475 -12.62 35.70 28.72
C PRO A 475 -13.68 36.36 29.60
N ALA A 476 -14.95 36.26 29.20
CA ALA A 476 -16.05 36.44 30.13
C ALA A 476 -16.01 35.29 31.13
N GLU A 477 -15.89 35.63 32.41
CA GLU A 477 -16.09 34.72 33.53
C GLU A 477 -17.52 34.16 33.44
N ASP A 478 -17.64 32.87 33.11
CA ASP A 478 -18.89 32.11 33.25
C ASP A 478 -18.72 31.15 34.44
N GLU A 479 -19.52 31.37 35.48
CA GLU A 479 -19.51 30.76 36.82
C GLU A 479 -19.87 29.25 36.85
N ASN A 480 -19.34 28.41 35.95
CA ASN A 480 -19.64 26.98 35.92
C ASN A 480 -18.46 26.03 36.16
N GLU A 481 -17.27 26.55 36.48
CA GLU A 481 -16.10 25.72 36.84
C GLU A 481 -16.06 25.26 38.31
N LEU A 482 -16.96 25.79 39.16
CA LEU A 482 -16.99 25.48 40.60
C LEU A 482 -17.70 24.16 40.98
N ASN A 483 -18.25 23.42 40.00
CA ASN A 483 -18.94 22.15 40.26
C ASN A 483 -18.12 20.90 39.96
N LEU A 484 -17.10 20.96 39.09
CA LEU A 484 -16.37 19.75 38.69
C LEU A 484 -15.30 19.33 39.71
N GLU A 485 -14.63 20.28 40.35
CA GLU A 485 -13.66 19.98 41.42
C GLU A 485 -14.34 19.46 42.69
N ASN A 486 -15.56 19.92 42.97
CA ASN A 486 -16.36 19.42 44.09
C ASN A 486 -16.91 18.00 43.85
N GLU A 487 -17.27 17.63 42.61
CA GLU A 487 -17.66 16.25 42.26
C GLU A 487 -16.49 15.27 42.27
N ILE A 488 -15.29 15.70 41.89
CA ILE A 488 -14.07 14.89 41.95
C ILE A 488 -13.63 14.69 43.41
N ALA A 489 -13.73 15.72 44.25
CA ALA A 489 -13.45 15.61 45.68
C ALA A 489 -14.45 14.71 46.43
N LEU A 490 -15.74 14.75 46.06
CA LEU A 490 -16.76 13.90 46.67
C LEU A 490 -16.60 12.42 46.27
N SER A 491 -16.21 12.15 45.01
CA SER A 491 -15.96 10.79 44.52
C SER A 491 -14.73 10.15 45.17
N HIS A 492 -13.69 10.94 45.46
CA HIS A 492 -12.50 10.47 46.20
C HIS A 492 -12.75 10.24 47.69
N LYS A 493 -13.74 10.90 48.29
CA LYS A 493 -14.10 10.70 49.70
C LYS A 493 -14.96 9.44 49.89
N ILE A 494 -15.86 9.15 48.96
CA ILE A 494 -16.71 7.94 48.99
C ILE A 494 -15.89 6.66 48.78
N LEU A 495 -14.79 6.71 48.01
CA LEU A 495 -13.91 5.55 47.77
C LEU A 495 -12.93 5.23 48.91
N ASN A 496 -12.78 6.12 49.90
CA ASN A 496 -11.83 5.94 51.00
C ASN A 496 -12.49 5.63 52.36
N GLU A 497 -13.83 5.64 52.44
CA GLU A 497 -14.59 5.32 53.68
C GLU A 497 -15.48 4.07 53.53
N SER A 498 -15.24 3.25 52.50
CA SER A 498 -15.79 1.90 52.30
C SER A 498 -14.67 0.89 52.20
#